data_AF-A0A943TTC2-F1
#
_entry.id   AF-A0A943TTC2-F1
#
_cell.length_a   1.000
_cell.length_b   1.000
_cell.length_c   1.000
_cell.angle_alpha   90.00
_cell.angle_beta   90.00
_cell.angle_gamma   90.00
#
_symmetry.space_group_name_H-M   'P 1'
#
loop_
_entity.id
_entity.type
_entity.pdbx_description
1 polymer ?
#
loop_
_entity_poly.entity_id
_entity_poly.type
_entity_poly.pdbx_seq_one_letter_code
_entity_poly.pdbx_strand_id
1 'polypeptide(L)'
;MSFFSKLLKVISHKKYQKNPLGKKLSPLQQSVLNIGAVNAEQTMFYCDSLETGSEKEEIRNNLAAYYDIIDEESALHTLEWLLERGHRVYFDAIKLFSAGISPSITDEILTPDEQLDTPRYMKNIKEMIESLTEKGYISSQADLRNQSVLAWDMGRLVLIARCCFECGYITEEKAWYYMEEAHKKCCTVYGDWKEFASGYVIGRCMWGGMKQMPGGIMGIAEGLLRDPESPWQKVQLHVFEM
;
A
#
# COMPACT_ATOMS: atom_id res chain seq x y z
N MET A 1 -6.83 -5.17 -17.60
CA MET A 1 -6.62 -6.29 -16.65
C MET A 1 -5.89 -5.72 -15.44
N SER A 2 -6.20 -6.18 -14.23
CA SER A 2 -5.60 -5.62 -13.00
C SER A 2 -4.17 -6.15 -12.84
N PHE A 3 -3.26 -5.36 -12.26
CA PHE A 3 -1.91 -5.79 -11.81
C PHE A 3 -1.95 -7.12 -11.03
N PHE A 4 -3.11 -7.44 -10.46
CA PHE A 4 -3.37 -8.60 -9.61
C PHE A 4 -4.30 -9.65 -10.24
N SER A 5 -4.57 -9.61 -11.54
CA SER A 5 -5.55 -10.51 -12.17
C SER A 5 -5.04 -11.91 -12.51
N LYS A 6 -3.85 -12.32 -12.02
CA LYS A 6 -3.44 -13.71 -12.15
C LYS A 6 -4.16 -14.57 -11.12
N LEU A 7 -5.30 -15.08 -11.55
CA LEU A 7 -5.85 -16.35 -11.10
C LEU A 7 -4.79 -17.45 -11.35
N LEU A 8 -4.46 -18.22 -10.30
CA LEU A 8 -3.94 -19.59 -10.37
C LEU A 8 -2.52 -19.80 -10.94
N LYS A 9 -1.48 -19.27 -10.30
CA LYS A 9 -0.22 -20.03 -10.19
C LYS A 9 -0.36 -20.95 -8.97
N VAL A 10 -0.81 -22.18 -9.24
CA VAL A 10 -0.68 -23.41 -8.43
C VAL A 10 -0.96 -23.26 -6.93
N ILE A 11 -2.08 -23.87 -6.50
CA ILE A 11 -2.45 -24.32 -5.14
C ILE A 11 -1.28 -24.33 -4.14
N SER A 12 -0.89 -23.15 -3.70
CA SER A 12 -0.19 -22.94 -2.46
C SER A 12 -1.18 -22.19 -1.60
N HIS A 13 -1.96 -22.94 -0.82
CA HIS A 13 -2.76 -22.39 0.28
C HIS A 13 -1.91 -21.75 1.38
N LYS A 14 -0.58 -21.72 1.21
CA LYS A 14 0.36 -21.17 2.17
C LYS A 14 0.39 -19.65 2.04
N LYS A 15 -0.30 -19.00 2.96
CA LYS A 15 -0.21 -17.57 3.23
C LYS A 15 1.20 -17.20 3.71
N TYR A 16 1.56 -15.93 3.55
CA TYR A 16 2.78 -15.34 4.09
C TYR A 16 4.02 -16.12 3.65
N GLN A 17 4.22 -16.19 2.33
CA GLN A 17 5.32 -16.94 1.73
C GLN A 17 6.65 -16.53 2.37
N LYS A 18 7.49 -17.53 2.66
CA LYS A 18 8.81 -17.33 3.27
C LYS A 18 9.90 -17.69 2.27
N ASN A 19 10.95 -16.89 2.24
CA ASN A 19 12.10 -17.16 1.41
C ASN A 19 12.89 -18.35 1.98
N PRO A 20 12.98 -19.49 1.28
CA PRO A 20 13.69 -20.67 1.78
C PRO A 20 15.20 -20.45 1.95
N LEU A 21 15.75 -19.42 1.30
CA LEU A 21 17.16 -19.03 1.36
C LEU A 21 17.35 -17.65 2.02
N GLY A 22 16.29 -17.08 2.59
CA GLY A 22 16.28 -15.75 3.17
C GLY A 22 17.18 -15.64 4.40
N LYS A 23 17.88 -14.52 4.53
CA LYS A 23 18.56 -14.16 5.77
C LYS A 23 17.53 -13.74 6.81
N LYS A 24 17.81 -14.03 8.09
CA LYS A 24 16.96 -13.57 9.19
C LYS A 24 17.06 -12.05 9.31
N LEU A 25 15.95 -11.36 9.12
CA LEU A 25 15.82 -9.91 9.34
C LEU A 25 15.82 -9.60 10.84
N SER A 26 16.32 -8.41 11.19
CA SER A 26 16.07 -7.83 12.52
C SER A 26 14.57 -7.54 12.70
N PRO A 27 14.07 -7.40 13.94
CA PRO A 27 12.69 -6.98 14.16
C PRO A 27 12.34 -5.67 13.45
N LEU A 28 13.25 -4.68 13.46
CA LEU A 28 13.02 -3.41 12.77
C LEU A 28 12.93 -3.61 11.25
N GLN A 29 13.87 -4.35 10.64
CA GLN A 29 13.83 -4.65 9.21
C GLN A 29 12.56 -5.40 8.81
N GLN A 30 12.09 -6.34 9.64
CA GLN A 30 10.84 -7.04 9.40
C GLN A 30 9.64 -6.08 9.49
N SER A 31 9.61 -5.17 10.46
CA SER A 31 8.55 -4.15 10.55
C SER A 31 8.54 -3.22 9.34
N VAL A 32 9.71 -2.82 8.85
CA VAL A 32 9.86 -2.03 7.63
C VAL A 32 9.28 -2.79 6.42
N LEU A 33 9.63 -4.07 6.27
CA LEU A 33 9.12 -4.92 5.19
C LEU A 33 7.60 -5.14 5.29
N ASN A 34 7.07 -5.19 6.52
CA ASN A 34 5.66 -5.40 6.81
C ASN A 34 4.73 -4.27 6.35
N ILE A 35 5.26 -3.07 6.09
CA ILE A 35 4.50 -2.00 5.42
C ILE A 35 3.97 -2.48 4.05
N GLY A 36 4.72 -3.34 3.36
CA GLY A 36 4.33 -3.95 2.09
C GLY A 36 3.57 -5.28 2.22
N ALA A 37 3.21 -5.75 3.42
CA ALA A 37 2.70 -7.11 3.62
C ALA A 37 1.39 -7.40 2.88
N VAL A 38 0.48 -6.42 2.80
CA VAL A 38 -0.78 -6.55 2.04
C VAL A 38 -0.47 -6.83 0.56
N ASN A 39 0.48 -6.09 0.00
CA ASN A 39 0.90 -6.27 -1.39
C ASN A 39 1.63 -7.60 -1.59
N ALA A 40 2.53 -7.98 -0.68
CA ALA A 40 3.25 -9.23 -0.75
C ALA A 40 2.32 -10.45 -0.72
N GLU A 41 1.34 -10.46 0.17
CA GLU A 41 0.32 -11.53 0.20
C GLU A 41 -0.52 -11.52 -1.07
N GLN A 42 -0.89 -10.35 -1.58
CA GLN A 42 -1.68 -10.23 -2.82
C GLN A 42 -0.92 -10.75 -4.06
N THR A 43 0.41 -10.59 -4.09
CA THR A 43 1.26 -11.02 -5.21
C THR A 43 1.93 -12.38 -4.97
N MET A 44 1.70 -13.01 -3.81
CA MET A 44 2.40 -14.20 -3.35
C MET A 44 3.92 -14.03 -3.25
N PHE A 45 4.40 -12.80 -3.01
CA PHE A 45 5.80 -12.54 -2.75
C PHE A 45 6.20 -12.97 -1.34
N TYR A 46 7.50 -13.16 -1.13
CA TYR A 46 8.02 -13.41 0.20
C TYR A 46 7.71 -12.26 1.16
N CYS A 47 7.39 -12.60 2.40
CA CYS A 47 7.06 -11.65 3.47
C CYS A 47 8.22 -11.44 4.45
N ASP A 48 9.35 -12.14 4.27
CA ASP A 48 10.49 -12.18 5.20
C ASP A 48 11.84 -11.89 4.53
N SER A 49 11.83 -11.37 3.29
CA SER A 49 13.05 -11.02 2.56
C SER A 49 12.82 -9.86 1.59
N LEU A 50 13.91 -9.18 1.21
CA LEU A 50 13.87 -8.13 0.19
C LEU A 50 13.46 -8.71 -1.16
N GLU A 51 14.00 -9.89 -1.50
CA GLU A 51 13.66 -10.64 -2.70
C GLU A 51 12.17 -11.00 -2.72
N THR A 52 11.60 -11.02 -3.91
CA THR A 52 10.17 -11.24 -4.15
C THR A 52 9.82 -12.72 -4.31
N GLY A 53 10.77 -13.53 -4.78
CA GLY A 53 10.51 -14.93 -5.17
C GLY A 53 9.82 -15.09 -6.52
N SER A 54 9.68 -14.00 -7.29
CA SER A 54 9.06 -14.00 -8.62
C SER A 54 10.08 -13.83 -9.74
N GLU A 55 9.70 -14.25 -10.94
CA GLU A 55 10.55 -14.15 -12.13
C GLU A 55 10.81 -12.69 -12.53
N LYS A 56 12.07 -12.33 -12.78
CA LYS A 56 12.49 -10.95 -13.09
C LYS A 56 11.76 -10.37 -14.30
N GLU A 57 11.58 -11.16 -15.35
CA GLU A 57 10.83 -10.74 -16.56
C GLU A 57 9.35 -10.46 -16.25
N GLU A 58 8.73 -11.23 -15.37
CA GLU A 58 7.35 -10.97 -14.94
C GLU A 58 7.25 -9.65 -14.18
N ILE A 59 8.21 -9.37 -13.30
CA ILE A 59 8.27 -8.12 -12.55
C ILE A 59 8.50 -6.93 -13.49
N ARG A 60 9.46 -7.01 -14.43
CA ARG A 60 9.72 -5.95 -15.42
C ARG A 60 8.47 -5.62 -16.24
N ASN A 61 7.78 -6.64 -16.74
CA ASN A 61 6.54 -6.45 -17.50
C ASN A 61 5.45 -5.76 -16.67
N ASN A 62 5.31 -6.11 -15.38
CA ASN A 62 4.33 -5.49 -14.50
C ASN A 62 4.72 -4.06 -14.10
N LEU A 63 6.00 -3.79 -13.85
CA LEU A 63 6.51 -2.45 -13.59
C LEU A 63 6.24 -1.52 -14.77
N ALA A 64 6.55 -1.95 -15.99
CA ALA A 64 6.30 -1.18 -17.20
C ALA A 64 4.80 -0.97 -17.43
N ALA A 65 3.96 -2.01 -17.33
CA ALA A 65 2.56 -1.93 -17.72
C ALA A 65 1.65 -1.14 -16.75
N TYR A 66 2.03 -1.03 -15.47
CA TYR A 66 1.15 -0.48 -14.43
C TYR A 66 1.73 0.75 -13.70
N TYR A 67 3.03 0.98 -13.84
CA TYR A 67 3.74 2.08 -13.19
C TYR A 67 4.61 2.87 -14.17
N ASP A 68 4.67 2.47 -15.44
CA ASP A 68 5.54 3.06 -16.46
C ASP A 68 7.03 3.07 -16.04
N ILE A 69 7.44 2.09 -15.22
CA ILE A 69 8.82 1.93 -14.74
C ILE A 69 9.57 0.97 -15.66
N ILE A 70 10.65 1.46 -16.29
CA ILE A 70 11.48 0.69 -17.23
C ILE A 70 12.98 0.75 -16.92
N ASP A 71 13.40 1.64 -16.03
CA ASP A 71 14.78 1.92 -15.67
C ASP A 71 14.90 2.55 -14.26
N GLU A 72 16.11 2.93 -13.87
CA GLU A 72 16.39 3.58 -12.57
C GLU A 72 15.69 4.94 -12.45
N GLU A 73 15.68 5.76 -13.49
CA GLU A 73 15.11 7.11 -13.45
C GLU A 73 13.61 7.08 -13.20
N SER A 74 12.87 6.30 -14.00
CA SER A 74 11.43 6.09 -13.84
C SER A 74 11.07 5.43 -12.50
N ALA A 75 11.91 4.51 -12.01
CA ALA A 75 11.75 3.92 -10.69
C ALA A 75 11.87 4.96 -9.57
N LEU A 76 12.94 5.76 -9.56
CA LEU A 76 13.18 6.78 -8.54
C LEU A 76 12.10 7.86 -8.57
N HIS A 77 11.64 8.27 -9.76
CA HIS A 77 10.52 9.20 -9.90
C HIS A 77 9.25 8.67 -9.21
N THR A 78 8.90 7.41 -9.45
CA THR A 78 7.71 6.80 -8.87
C THR A 78 7.82 6.61 -7.35
N LEU A 79 9.00 6.18 -6.87
CA LEU A 79 9.27 6.01 -5.44
C LEU A 79 9.17 7.35 -4.70
N GLU A 80 9.77 8.41 -5.24
CA GLU A 80 9.71 9.75 -4.68
C GLU A 80 8.28 10.31 -4.69
N TRP A 81 7.55 10.10 -5.80
CA TRP A 81 6.16 10.52 -5.89
C TRP A 81 5.30 9.83 -4.83
N LEU A 82 5.44 8.51 -4.63
CA LEU A 82 4.72 7.81 -3.57
C LEU A 82 5.12 8.33 -2.18
N LEU A 83 6.42 8.57 -1.95
CA LEU A 83 6.94 9.01 -0.67
C LEU A 83 6.44 10.40 -0.28
N GLU A 84 6.40 11.34 -1.22
CA GLU A 84 6.14 12.77 -0.93
C GLU A 84 4.76 13.27 -1.35
N ARG A 85 4.14 12.65 -2.36
CA ARG A 85 2.83 13.09 -2.87
C ARG A 85 1.76 11.99 -2.83
N GLY A 86 1.89 10.97 -3.65
CA GLY A 86 1.02 9.79 -3.66
C GLY A 86 -0.45 10.07 -3.96
N HIS A 87 -1.31 9.07 -3.75
CA HIS A 87 -2.75 9.21 -3.91
C HIS A 87 -3.41 9.87 -2.71
N ARG A 88 -2.73 10.00 -1.57
CA ARG A 88 -3.26 10.67 -0.38
C ARG A 88 -3.68 12.12 -0.63
N VAL A 89 -3.06 12.85 -1.57
CA VAL A 89 -3.47 14.23 -1.90
C VAL A 89 -4.93 14.30 -2.33
N TYR A 90 -5.42 13.30 -3.09
CA TYR A 90 -6.82 13.24 -3.49
C TYR A 90 -7.73 13.01 -2.29
N PHE A 91 -7.33 12.14 -1.36
CA PHE A 91 -8.10 11.89 -0.14
C PHE A 91 -8.17 13.13 0.75
N ASP A 92 -7.05 13.85 0.88
CA ASP A 92 -6.96 15.09 1.64
C ASP A 92 -7.84 16.21 1.05
N ALA A 93 -7.91 16.29 -0.28
CA ALA A 93 -8.86 17.18 -0.94
C ALA A 93 -10.33 16.76 -0.72
N ILE A 94 -10.64 15.46 -0.88
CA ILE A 94 -11.99 14.92 -0.72
C ILE A 94 -12.51 15.10 0.71
N LYS A 95 -11.68 14.90 1.73
CA LYS A 95 -12.09 15.04 3.14
C LYS A 95 -12.41 16.49 3.51
N LEU A 96 -11.63 17.45 3.00
CA LEU A 96 -11.87 18.88 3.24
C LEU A 96 -13.14 19.37 2.57
N PHE A 97 -13.39 18.93 1.33
CA PHE A 97 -14.65 19.19 0.64
C PHE A 97 -15.84 18.57 1.38
N SER A 98 -15.72 17.29 1.78
CA SER A 98 -16.80 16.57 2.47
C SER A 98 -17.11 17.15 3.86
N ALA A 99 -16.13 17.77 4.52
CA ALA A 99 -16.30 18.46 5.80
C ALA A 99 -16.89 19.87 5.66
N GLY A 100 -17.12 20.37 4.44
CA GLY A 100 -17.56 21.74 4.19
C GLY A 100 -16.52 22.81 4.53
N ILE A 101 -15.25 22.40 4.71
CA ILE A 101 -14.13 23.30 5.02
C ILE A 101 -13.67 24.02 3.76
N SER A 102 -13.65 23.32 2.63
CA SER A 102 -13.36 23.91 1.31
C SER A 102 -14.63 23.97 0.46
N PRO A 103 -14.96 25.12 -0.17
CA PRO A 103 -16.15 25.27 -1.00
C PRO A 103 -16.06 24.48 -2.31
N SER A 104 -14.84 24.14 -2.74
CA SER A 104 -14.56 23.28 -3.88
C SER A 104 -13.27 22.49 -3.65
N ILE A 105 -13.03 21.49 -4.48
CA ILE A 105 -11.70 20.88 -4.59
C ILE A 105 -10.86 21.88 -5.39
N THR A 106 -9.98 22.62 -4.72
CA THR A 106 -9.23 23.76 -5.28
C THR A 106 -7.79 23.40 -5.66
N ASP A 107 -7.13 24.30 -6.39
CA ASP A 107 -5.71 24.23 -6.76
C ASP A 107 -4.74 24.26 -5.55
N GLU A 108 -5.23 24.58 -4.34
CA GLU A 108 -4.39 24.70 -3.14
C GLU A 108 -3.78 23.35 -2.70
N ILE A 109 -4.38 22.25 -3.13
CA ILE A 109 -3.96 20.88 -2.75
C ILE A 109 -3.55 20.07 -3.97
N LEU A 110 -4.31 20.21 -5.06
CA LEU A 110 -4.17 19.40 -6.26
C LEU A 110 -3.70 20.25 -7.44
N THR A 111 -2.79 19.71 -8.23
CA THR A 111 -2.45 20.32 -9.52
C THR A 111 -3.64 20.22 -10.48
N PRO A 112 -3.66 21.03 -11.57
CA PRO A 112 -4.71 20.95 -12.57
C PRO A 112 -4.91 19.53 -13.15
N ASP A 113 -3.83 18.79 -13.37
CA ASP A 113 -3.89 17.42 -13.89
C ASP A 113 -4.52 16.45 -12.88
N GLU A 114 -4.21 16.60 -11.59
CA GLU A 114 -4.78 15.78 -10.52
C GLU A 114 -6.29 16.04 -10.35
N GLN A 115 -6.74 17.27 -10.57
CA GLN A 115 -8.17 17.58 -10.48
C GLN A 115 -9.01 16.79 -11.49
N LEU A 116 -8.44 16.42 -12.65
CA LEU A 116 -9.14 15.62 -13.66
C LEU A 116 -9.54 14.24 -13.14
N ASP A 117 -8.71 13.63 -12.28
CA ASP A 117 -8.93 12.30 -11.71
C ASP A 117 -9.80 12.32 -10.44
N THR A 118 -9.92 13.48 -9.79
CA THR A 118 -10.54 13.58 -8.47
C THR A 118 -12.03 13.18 -8.44
N PRO A 119 -12.87 13.53 -9.44
CA PRO A 119 -14.26 13.06 -9.48
C PRO A 119 -14.40 11.54 -9.45
N ARG A 120 -13.45 10.81 -10.07
CA ARG A 120 -13.42 9.34 -10.04
C ARG A 120 -13.16 8.83 -8.63
N TYR A 121 -12.18 9.37 -7.93
CA TYR A 121 -11.85 8.98 -6.56
C TYR A 121 -12.96 9.34 -5.57
N MET A 122 -13.57 10.51 -5.73
CA MET A 122 -14.72 10.94 -4.92
C MET A 122 -15.92 10.01 -5.11
N LYS A 123 -16.22 9.62 -6.37
CA LYS A 123 -17.26 8.64 -6.66
C LYS A 123 -16.95 7.29 -6.01
N ASN A 124 -15.74 6.78 -6.19
CA ASN A 124 -15.33 5.50 -5.65
C ASN A 124 -15.49 5.44 -4.12
N ILE A 125 -14.98 6.44 -3.38
CA ILE A 125 -15.07 6.41 -1.92
C ILE A 125 -16.52 6.55 -1.45
N LYS A 126 -17.33 7.38 -2.13
CA LYS A 126 -18.77 7.53 -1.82
C LYS A 126 -19.53 6.22 -1.97
N GLU A 127 -19.26 5.46 -3.03
CA GLU A 127 -19.86 4.14 -3.26
C GLU A 127 -19.41 3.09 -2.23
N MET A 128 -18.24 3.30 -1.60
CA MET A 128 -17.69 2.36 -0.61
C MET A 128 -18.09 2.66 0.84
N ILE A 129 -18.75 3.79 1.14
CA ILE A 129 -19.07 4.21 2.52
C ILE A 129 -19.84 3.14 3.29
N GLU A 130 -20.89 2.57 2.69
CA GLU A 130 -21.73 1.56 3.32
C GLU A 130 -20.90 0.32 3.69
N SER A 131 -20.15 -0.23 2.73
CA SER A 131 -19.29 -1.39 2.95
C SER A 131 -18.18 -1.12 3.98
N LEU A 132 -17.53 0.05 3.94
CA LEU A 132 -16.52 0.44 4.93
C LEU A 132 -17.11 0.56 6.34
N THR A 133 -18.35 1.04 6.44
CA THR A 133 -19.07 1.16 7.71
C THR A 133 -19.47 -0.21 8.26
N GLU A 134 -20.08 -1.07 7.44
CA GLU A 134 -20.47 -2.44 7.82
C GLU A 134 -19.26 -3.28 8.28
N LYS A 135 -18.10 -3.07 7.66
CA LYS A 135 -16.86 -3.76 8.01
C LYS A 135 -16.09 -3.11 9.17
N GLY A 136 -16.55 -1.97 9.67
CA GLY A 136 -15.98 -1.28 10.83
C GLY A 136 -14.66 -0.56 10.56
N TYR A 137 -14.36 -0.21 9.30
CA TYR A 137 -13.20 0.65 8.97
C TYR A 137 -13.47 2.12 9.29
N ILE A 138 -14.73 2.55 9.19
CA ILE A 138 -15.22 3.87 9.58
C ILE A 138 -16.54 3.73 10.33
N SER A 139 -16.87 4.69 11.19
CA SER A 139 -18.15 4.70 11.90
C SER A 139 -19.29 5.37 11.10
N SER A 140 -18.93 6.27 10.19
CA SER A 140 -19.87 6.98 9.29
C SER A 140 -19.07 7.71 8.20
N GLN A 141 -19.76 8.30 7.22
CA GLN A 141 -19.09 9.18 6.23
C GLN A 141 -18.31 10.32 6.88
N ALA A 142 -18.81 10.89 7.98
CA ALA A 142 -18.15 12.00 8.67
C ALA A 142 -16.80 11.60 9.30
N ASP A 143 -16.59 10.31 9.56
CA ASP A 143 -15.38 9.79 10.17
C ASP A 143 -14.18 9.81 9.22
N LEU A 144 -14.41 9.86 7.89
CA LEU A 144 -13.35 10.01 6.89
C LEU A 144 -12.42 11.19 7.16
N ARG A 145 -12.92 12.25 7.80
CA ARG A 145 -12.11 13.43 8.16
C ARG A 145 -10.98 13.12 9.14
N ASN A 146 -11.13 12.05 9.94
CA ASN A 146 -10.16 11.62 10.94
C ASN A 146 -9.21 10.54 10.39
N GLN A 147 -9.41 10.09 9.14
CA GLN A 147 -8.65 8.99 8.56
C GLN A 147 -7.45 9.51 7.75
N SER A 148 -6.44 8.67 7.61
CA SER A 148 -5.34 8.87 6.68
C SER A 148 -5.20 7.65 5.79
N VAL A 149 -4.99 7.88 4.48
CA VAL A 149 -4.73 6.82 3.50
C VAL A 149 -3.24 6.67 3.15
N LEU A 150 -2.34 7.27 3.95
CA LEU A 150 -0.90 7.17 3.74
C LEU A 150 -0.41 5.72 3.57
N ALA A 151 -0.95 4.79 4.34
CA ALA A 151 -0.62 3.35 4.26
C ALA A 151 -0.80 2.77 2.85
N TRP A 152 -1.77 3.25 2.06
CA TRP A 152 -1.97 2.81 0.67
C TRP A 152 -0.78 3.16 -0.22
N ASP A 153 -0.24 4.37 -0.08
CA ASP A 153 0.93 4.80 -0.86
C ASP A 153 2.21 4.13 -0.35
N MET A 154 2.39 4.05 0.98
CA MET A 154 3.59 3.47 1.58
C MET A 154 3.72 1.96 1.33
N GLY A 155 2.62 1.21 1.38
CA GLY A 155 2.63 -0.22 1.04
C GLY A 155 3.00 -0.47 -0.43
N ARG A 156 2.52 0.38 -1.34
CA ARG A 156 2.92 0.34 -2.76
C ARG A 156 4.38 0.75 -2.97
N LEU A 157 4.87 1.73 -2.20
CA LEU A 157 6.26 2.13 -2.24
C LEU A 157 7.17 0.95 -1.88
N VAL A 158 6.87 0.23 -0.80
CA VAL A 158 7.64 -0.98 -0.42
C VAL A 158 7.55 -2.06 -1.50
N LEU A 159 6.39 -2.30 -2.08
CA LEU A 159 6.24 -3.23 -3.21
C LEU A 159 7.15 -2.85 -4.39
N ILE A 160 7.10 -1.59 -4.82
CA ILE A 160 7.85 -1.12 -5.99
C ILE A 160 9.34 -1.13 -5.72
N ALA A 161 9.79 -0.69 -4.53
CA ALA A 161 11.20 -0.71 -4.16
C ALA A 161 11.78 -2.13 -4.26
N ARG A 162 11.05 -3.13 -3.74
CA ARG A 162 11.44 -4.55 -3.83
C ARG A 162 11.47 -5.06 -5.28
N CYS A 163 10.46 -4.72 -6.08
CA CYS A 163 10.43 -5.08 -7.50
C CYS A 163 11.59 -4.45 -8.28
N CYS A 164 11.88 -3.18 -8.05
CA CYS A 164 12.96 -2.46 -8.72
C CYS A 164 14.34 -3.02 -8.33
N PHE A 165 14.53 -3.37 -7.06
CA PHE A 165 15.72 -4.08 -6.60
C PHE A 165 15.90 -5.43 -7.31
N GLU A 166 14.85 -6.27 -7.33
CA GLU A 166 14.88 -7.59 -7.97
C GLU A 166 15.27 -7.52 -9.47
N CYS A 167 14.78 -6.47 -10.15
CA CYS A 167 15.06 -6.22 -11.56
C CYS A 167 16.42 -5.56 -11.83
N GLY A 168 17.10 -5.06 -10.79
CA GLY A 168 18.38 -4.35 -10.88
C GLY A 168 18.25 -2.88 -11.29
N TYR A 169 17.07 -2.26 -11.14
CA TYR A 169 16.86 -0.83 -11.41
C TYR A 169 17.34 0.06 -10.27
N ILE A 170 17.36 -0.45 -9.03
CA ILE A 170 17.94 0.24 -7.88
C ILE A 170 18.80 -0.74 -7.07
N THR A 171 19.73 -0.20 -6.28
CA THR A 171 20.56 -1.01 -5.37
C THR A 171 19.78 -1.43 -4.12
N GLU A 172 20.32 -2.41 -3.38
CA GLU A 172 19.76 -2.84 -2.11
C GLU A 172 19.66 -1.67 -1.11
N GLU A 173 20.70 -0.84 -1.04
CA GLU A 173 20.76 0.31 -0.13
C GLU A 173 19.65 1.33 -0.43
N LYS A 174 19.40 1.61 -1.72
CA LYS A 174 18.31 2.50 -2.14
C LYS A 174 16.94 1.91 -1.81
N ALA A 175 16.75 0.61 -2.02
CA ALA A 175 15.49 -0.05 -1.71
C ALA A 175 15.19 0.04 -0.20
N TRP A 176 16.16 -0.30 0.65
CA TRP A 176 16.01 -0.17 2.10
C TRP A 176 15.78 1.26 2.54
N TYR A 177 16.51 2.23 2.00
CA TYR A 177 16.30 3.65 2.30
C TYR A 177 14.83 4.06 2.09
N TYR A 178 14.26 3.81 0.91
CA TYR A 178 12.87 4.16 0.63
C TYR A 178 11.88 3.42 1.55
N MET A 179 12.11 2.12 1.78
CA MET A 179 11.25 1.33 2.66
C MET A 179 11.28 1.83 4.12
N GLU A 180 12.46 2.21 4.61
CA GLU A 180 12.63 2.79 5.95
C GLU A 180 11.96 4.15 6.08
N GLU A 181 12.08 5.03 5.08
CA GLU A 181 11.36 6.31 5.07
C GLU A 181 9.84 6.10 5.06
N ALA A 182 9.35 5.12 4.29
CA ALA A 182 7.93 4.75 4.30
C ALA A 182 7.47 4.25 5.68
N HIS A 183 8.27 3.40 6.32
CA HIS A 183 8.00 2.93 7.69
C HIS A 183 7.97 4.07 8.70
N LYS A 184 8.94 5.00 8.66
CA LYS A 184 8.97 6.20 9.52
C LYS A 184 7.69 7.03 9.35
N LYS A 185 7.27 7.32 8.11
CA LYS A 185 6.02 8.07 7.86
C LYS A 185 4.79 7.30 8.34
N CYS A 186 4.77 5.97 8.26
CA CYS A 186 3.67 5.19 8.84
C CYS A 186 3.64 5.25 10.36
N CYS A 187 4.80 5.16 11.04
CA CYS A 187 4.86 5.27 12.50
C CYS A 187 4.47 6.65 13.03
N THR A 188 4.60 7.73 12.25
CA THR A 188 4.11 9.05 12.68
C THR A 188 2.59 9.21 12.58
N VAL A 189 1.93 8.38 11.76
CA VAL A 189 0.49 8.50 11.45
C VAL A 189 -0.36 7.43 12.14
N TYR A 190 0.18 6.21 12.29
CA TYR A 190 -0.58 5.06 12.76
C TYR A 190 -0.02 4.53 14.08
N GLY A 191 -0.90 4.30 15.05
CA GLY A 191 -0.54 3.75 16.36
C GLY A 191 -0.23 2.25 16.34
N ASP A 192 -0.82 1.50 15.41
CA ASP A 192 -0.62 0.06 15.28
C ASP A 192 -0.95 -0.46 13.87
N TRP A 193 -0.84 -1.79 13.68
CA TRP A 193 -1.21 -2.43 12.42
C TRP A 193 -2.70 -2.33 12.07
N LYS A 194 -3.59 -2.17 13.06
CA LYS A 194 -5.03 -2.07 12.82
C LYS A 194 -5.37 -0.72 12.19
N GLU A 195 -4.79 0.36 12.71
CA GLU A 195 -4.93 1.69 12.11
C GLU A 195 -4.27 1.75 10.72
N PHE A 196 -3.08 1.18 10.56
CA PHE A 196 -2.41 1.03 9.26
C PHE A 196 -3.30 0.29 8.25
N ALA A 197 -3.86 -0.86 8.65
CA ALA A 197 -4.73 -1.66 7.79
C ALA A 197 -5.99 -0.89 7.38
N SER A 198 -6.57 -0.11 8.28
CA SER A 198 -7.71 0.76 7.96
C SER A 198 -7.35 1.79 6.90
N GLY A 199 -6.24 2.52 7.11
CA GLY A 199 -5.75 3.50 6.13
C GLY A 199 -5.47 2.88 4.75
N TYR A 200 -4.89 1.69 4.72
CA TYR A 200 -4.62 0.96 3.48
C TYR A 200 -5.92 0.61 2.74
N VAL A 201 -6.90 0.04 3.44
CA VAL A 201 -8.18 -0.38 2.84
C VAL A 201 -8.98 0.81 2.35
N ILE A 202 -9.06 1.90 3.13
CA ILE A 202 -9.74 3.12 2.72
C ILE A 202 -9.08 3.70 1.45
N GLY A 203 -7.74 3.76 1.41
CA GLY A 203 -7.00 4.20 0.23
C GLY A 203 -7.25 3.32 -0.99
N ARG A 204 -7.25 1.99 -0.82
CA ARG A 204 -7.58 1.03 -1.88
C ARG A 204 -9.00 1.24 -2.43
N CYS A 205 -9.96 1.47 -1.54
CA CYS A 205 -11.36 1.74 -1.86
C CYS A 205 -11.52 3.04 -2.63
N MET A 206 -10.88 4.12 -2.19
CA MET A 206 -10.85 5.38 -2.91
C MET A 206 -10.24 5.20 -4.31
N TRP A 207 -9.07 4.58 -4.40
CA TRP A 207 -8.36 4.45 -5.66
C TRP A 207 -9.10 3.58 -6.69
N GLY A 208 -9.61 2.43 -6.24
CA GLY A 208 -10.14 1.39 -7.13
C GLY A 208 -11.66 1.27 -7.22
N GLY A 209 -12.39 1.70 -6.19
CA GLY A 209 -13.82 1.43 -6.04
C GLY A 209 -14.18 -0.07 -6.12
N MET A 210 -15.45 -0.37 -6.34
CA MET A 210 -15.94 -1.75 -6.47
C MET A 210 -15.37 -2.51 -7.68
N LYS A 211 -14.99 -1.79 -8.74
CA LYS A 211 -14.40 -2.39 -9.96
C LYS A 211 -13.14 -3.20 -9.68
N GLN A 212 -12.46 -2.89 -8.58
CA GLN A 212 -11.21 -3.50 -8.19
C GLN A 212 -11.37 -4.56 -7.08
N MET A 213 -12.61 -5.00 -6.81
CA MET A 213 -12.96 -6.08 -5.88
C MET A 213 -12.23 -5.98 -4.53
N PRO A 214 -12.48 -4.90 -3.74
CA PRO A 214 -11.75 -4.62 -2.51
C PRO A 214 -11.91 -5.72 -1.43
N GLY A 215 -12.92 -6.58 -1.53
CA GLY A 215 -13.15 -7.69 -0.60
C GLY A 215 -11.95 -8.63 -0.44
N GLY A 216 -11.17 -8.88 -1.51
CA GLY A 216 -9.93 -9.67 -1.42
C GLY A 216 -8.87 -8.99 -0.57
N ILE A 217 -8.71 -7.68 -0.73
CA ILE A 217 -7.77 -6.87 0.08
C ILE A 217 -8.22 -6.80 1.53
N MET A 218 -9.52 -6.61 1.79
CA MET A 218 -10.07 -6.65 3.14
C MET A 218 -9.79 -8.00 3.82
N GLY A 219 -9.94 -9.12 3.09
CA GLY A 219 -9.61 -10.45 3.60
C GLY A 219 -8.12 -10.64 3.89
N ILE A 220 -7.23 -10.09 3.05
CA ILE A 220 -5.79 -10.08 3.31
C ILE A 220 -5.46 -9.28 4.57
N ALA A 221 -5.98 -8.06 4.68
CA ALA A 221 -5.77 -7.20 5.83
C ALA A 221 -6.29 -7.84 7.13
N GLU A 222 -7.48 -8.45 7.09
CA GLU A 222 -8.03 -9.19 8.23
C GLU A 222 -7.14 -10.39 8.61
N GLY A 223 -6.69 -11.16 7.61
CA GLY A 223 -5.76 -12.27 7.83
C GLY A 223 -4.47 -11.79 8.50
N LEU A 224 -3.86 -10.73 7.98
CA LEU A 224 -2.64 -10.17 8.56
C LEU A 224 -2.85 -9.72 10.02
N LEU A 225 -4.03 -9.19 10.37
CA LEU A 225 -4.34 -8.76 11.73
C LEU A 225 -4.67 -9.89 12.73
N ARG A 226 -5.03 -11.09 12.25
CA ARG A 226 -5.63 -12.13 13.10
C ARG A 226 -4.91 -13.48 13.05
N ASP A 227 -4.29 -13.81 11.93
CA ASP A 227 -3.62 -15.08 11.73
C ASP A 227 -2.34 -15.12 12.59
N PRO A 228 -2.18 -16.06 13.54
CA PRO A 228 -1.00 -16.12 14.40
C PRO A 228 0.32 -16.22 13.62
N GLU A 229 0.30 -16.74 12.39
CA GLU A 229 1.48 -16.87 11.54
C GLU A 229 1.76 -15.63 10.68
N SER A 230 0.87 -14.64 10.71
CA SER A 230 1.04 -13.36 10.02
C SER A 230 2.30 -12.63 10.49
N PRO A 231 3.04 -11.98 9.58
CA PRO A 231 4.17 -11.16 9.96
C PRO A 231 3.77 -9.95 10.85
N TRP A 232 2.54 -9.43 10.76
CA TRP A 232 2.03 -8.39 11.67
C TRP A 232 1.78 -8.90 13.10
N GLN A 233 1.54 -10.20 13.28
CA GLN A 233 1.45 -10.82 14.61
C GLN A 233 2.83 -11.13 15.20
N LYS A 234 3.85 -11.31 14.35
CA LYS A 234 5.21 -11.60 14.80
C LYS A 234 5.99 -10.33 15.19
N VAL A 235 5.71 -9.21 14.54
CA VAL A 235 6.43 -7.94 14.75
C VAL A 235 5.45 -6.77 14.72
N GLN A 236 5.49 -5.92 15.76
CA GLN A 236 4.67 -4.71 15.87
C GLN A 236 5.13 -3.62 14.90
N LEU A 237 4.23 -2.71 14.51
CA LEU A 237 4.56 -1.55 13.67
C LEU A 237 5.64 -0.68 14.33
N HIS A 238 5.48 -0.43 15.62
CA HIS A 238 6.43 0.29 16.44
C HIS A 238 7.40 -0.70 17.06
N VAL A 239 8.62 -0.74 16.55
CA VAL A 239 9.72 -1.51 17.11
C VAL A 239 10.64 -0.55 17.85
N PHE A 240 10.66 -0.64 19.17
CA PHE A 240 11.64 0.07 19.99
C PHE A 240 12.89 -0.81 20.06
N GLU A 241 14.02 -0.31 19.57
CA GLU A 241 15.31 -0.94 19.85
C GLU A 241 15.57 -0.84 21.36
N MET A 242 15.78 -1.99 22.01
CA MET A 242 16.21 -2.07 23.40
C MET A 242 17.71 -1.81 23.53
#